data_AF-A0A1N7SFE0-F1
#
_entry.id   AF-A0A1N7SFE0-F1
#
_cell.length_a   1.000
_cell.length_b   1.000
_cell.length_c   1.000
_cell.angle_alpha   90.00
_cell.angle_beta   90.00
_cell.angle_gamma   90.00
#
_symmetry.space_group_name_H-M   'P 1'
#
loop_
_entity.id
_entity.type
_entity.pdbx_description
1 polymer ?
#
loop_
_entity_poly.entity_id
_entity_poly.type
_entity_poly.pdbx_seq_one_letter_code
_entity_poly.pdbx_strand_id
1 'polypeptide(L)'
;MTNDELLYKIDEALSVVEPMLAPTWPNVQSIHRQLMWCRAQISGETSESKQGPLTMGLIATREFEMWGDNPELAALINQIQRAFE
;
A
#
# COMPACT_ATOMS: atom_id res chain seq x y z
N MET A 1 16.54 -2.30 3.78
CA MET A 1 15.82 -2.66 2.55
C MET A 1 16.32 -1.75 1.47
N THR A 2 16.80 -2.32 0.37
CA THR A 2 17.23 -1.55 -0.81
C THR A 2 16.01 -1.01 -1.55
N ASN A 3 16.21 -0.03 -2.44
CA ASN A 3 15.13 0.51 -3.26
C ASN A 3 14.50 -0.57 -4.16
N ASP A 4 15.31 -1.50 -4.68
CA ASP A 4 14.81 -2.60 -5.51
C ASP A 4 13.94 -3.59 -4.70
N GLU A 5 14.37 -3.94 -3.49
CA GLU A 5 13.57 -4.77 -2.57
C GLU A 5 12.25 -4.10 -2.17
N LEU A 6 12.29 -2.79 -1.91
CA LEU A 6 11.10 -2.03 -1.54
C LEU A 6 10.14 -1.87 -2.72
N LEU A 7 10.65 -1.62 -3.93
CA LEU A 7 9.86 -1.56 -5.15
C LEU A 7 9.19 -2.90 -5.43
N TYR A 8 9.92 -4.01 -5.31
CA TYR A 8 9.36 -5.35 -5.44
C TYR A 8 8.19 -5.59 -4.47
N LYS A 9 8.35 -5.23 -3.19
CA LYS A 9 7.29 -5.35 -2.18
C LYS A 9 6.07 -4.49 -2.49
N ILE A 10 6.28 -3.28 -3.03
CA ILE A 10 5.19 -2.40 -3.44
C ILE A 10 4.42 -3.01 -4.61
N ASP A 11 5.13 -3.51 -5.63
CA ASP A 11 4.52 -4.16 -6.79
C ASP A 11 3.77 -5.45 -6.38
N GLU A 12 4.33 -6.22 -5.44
CA GLU A 12 3.66 -7.38 -4.83
C GLU A 12 2.35 -6.97 -4.16
N ALA A 13 2.37 -5.96 -3.28
CA ALA A 13 1.18 -5.47 -2.60
C ALA A 13 0.12 -4.94 -3.59
N LEU A 14 0.55 -4.20 -4.62
CA LEU A 14 -0.34 -3.67 -5.67
C LEU A 14 -1.02 -4.81 -6.44
N SER A 15 -0.29 -5.88 -6.79
CA SER A 15 -0.86 -7.02 -7.53
C SER A 15 -2.03 -7.71 -6.80
N VAL A 16 -2.05 -7.62 -5.46
CA VAL A 16 -3.12 -8.18 -4.62
C VAL A 16 -4.24 -7.16 -4.40
N VAL A 17 -3.90 -5.88 -4.23
CA VAL A 17 -4.86 -4.80 -3.95
C VAL A 17 -5.64 -4.37 -5.19
N GLU A 18 -5.02 -4.33 -6.37
CA GLU A 18 -5.64 -3.87 -7.62
C GLU A 18 -6.91 -4.67 -8.00
N PRO A 19 -6.92 -6.02 -7.95
CA PRO A 19 -8.13 -6.80 -8.21
C PRO A 19 -9.29 -6.54 -7.24
N MET A 20 -9.00 -6.00 -6.05
CA MET A 20 -9.99 -5.68 -5.00
C MET A 20 -10.59 -4.28 -5.16
N LEU A 21 -10.17 -3.51 -6.17
CA LEU A 21 -10.68 -2.15 -6.41
C LEU A 21 -12.15 -2.17 -6.83
N ALA A 22 -13.03 -2.00 -5.85
CA ALA A 22 -14.45 -1.81 -6.03
C ALA A 22 -14.88 -0.41 -5.55
N PRO A 23 -15.86 0.25 -6.21
CA PRO A 23 -16.42 1.52 -5.74
C PRO A 23 -16.93 1.47 -4.28
N THR A 24 -17.35 0.28 -3.83
CA THR A 24 -17.89 0.03 -2.49
C THR A 24 -16.82 -0.15 -1.41
N TRP A 25 -15.54 -0.21 -1.76
CA TRP A 25 -14.42 -0.41 -0.83
C TRP A 25 -13.44 0.79 -0.84
N PRO A 26 -13.83 1.92 -0.21
CA PRO A 26 -13.00 3.13 -0.19
C PRO A 26 -11.65 2.94 0.53
N ASN A 27 -11.58 2.00 1.49
CA ASN A 27 -10.35 1.69 2.21
C ASN A 27 -9.30 1.05 1.30
N VAL A 28 -9.70 0.11 0.46
CA VAL A 28 -8.83 -0.52 -0.55
C VAL A 28 -8.35 0.53 -1.56
N GLN A 29 -9.22 1.43 -2.02
CA GLN A 29 -8.83 2.54 -2.91
C GLN A 29 -7.79 3.46 -2.25
N SER A 30 -7.95 3.75 -0.95
CA SER A 30 -7.01 4.56 -0.20
C SER A 30 -5.64 3.89 -0.09
N ILE A 31 -5.60 2.58 0.22
CA ILE A 31 -4.36 1.79 0.24
C ILE A 31 -3.68 1.82 -1.13
N HIS A 32 -4.43 1.51 -2.20
CA HIS A 32 -3.91 1.50 -3.57
C HIS A 32 -3.26 2.83 -3.95
N ARG A 33 -3.96 3.95 -3.74
CA ARG A 33 -3.42 5.29 -4.03
C ARG A 33 -2.13 5.59 -3.26
N GLN A 34 -2.06 5.19 -1.99
CA GLN A 34 -0.86 5.38 -1.17
C GLN A 34 0.30 4.50 -1.63
N LEU A 35 0.04 3.25 -2.03
CA LEU A 35 1.04 2.36 -2.63
C LEU A 35 1.57 2.91 -3.96
N MET A 36 0.69 3.42 -4.83
CA MET A 36 1.08 4.08 -6.09
C MET A 36 1.96 5.31 -5.84
N TRP A 37 1.65 6.10 -4.82
CA TRP A 37 2.51 7.21 -4.41
C TRP A 37 3.90 6.72 -3.98
N CYS A 38 3.95 5.69 -3.13
CA CYS A 38 5.21 5.09 -2.66
C CYS A 38 6.06 4.56 -3.84
N ARG A 39 5.42 3.86 -4.78
CA ARG A 39 6.07 3.34 -6.00
C ARG A 39 6.76 4.45 -6.78
N ALA A 40 6.03 5.55 -7.03
CA ALA A 40 6.52 6.69 -7.80
C ALA A 40 7.70 7.42 -7.14
N GLN A 41 7.74 7.48 -5.80
CA GLN A 41 8.88 8.06 -5.08
C GLN A 41 10.19 7.28 -5.31
N ILE A 42 10.09 5.97 -5.56
CA ILE A 42 11.26 5.11 -5.80
C ILE A 42 11.64 5.10 -7.27
N SER A 43 10.65 4.98 -8.17
CA SER A 43 10.88 4.87 -9.62
C SER A 43 11.14 6.21 -10.30
N GLY A 44 10.88 7.33 -9.63
CA GLY A 44 10.97 8.68 -10.21
C GLY A 44 9.82 9.01 -11.17
N GLU A 45 8.77 8.19 -11.18
CA GLU A 45 7.55 8.46 -11.94
C GLU A 45 6.76 9.64 -11.36
N THR A 46 5.93 10.27 -12.18
CA THR A 46 5.00 11.30 -11.72
C THR A 46 3.90 10.69 -10.87
N SER A 47 3.64 11.24 -9.68
CA SER A 47 2.50 10.87 -8.82
C SER A 47 1.75 12.11 -8.34
N GLU A 48 0.54 11.89 -7.83
CA GLU A 48 -0.19 12.91 -7.09
C GLU A 48 0.63 13.42 -5.90
N SER A 49 0.39 14.66 -5.48
CA SER A 49 0.96 15.19 -4.24
C SER A 49 0.59 14.31 -3.05
N LYS A 50 1.55 14.11 -2.13
CA LYS A 50 1.30 13.38 -0.88
C LYS A 50 0.15 14.02 -0.11
N GLN A 51 -0.95 13.29 0.08
CA GLN A 51 -2.19 13.77 0.69
C GLN A 51 -2.14 13.79 2.24
N GLY A 52 -0.96 13.98 2.84
CA GLY A 52 -0.72 13.90 4.28
C GLY A 52 0.06 12.64 4.71
N PRO A 53 0.05 12.30 6.02
CA PRO A 53 0.70 11.08 6.52
C PRO A 53 0.14 9.82 5.85
N LEU A 54 1.00 8.81 5.67
CA LEU A 54 0.54 7.50 5.22
C LEU A 54 -0.26 6.83 6.34
N THR A 55 -1.37 6.23 5.96
CA THR A 55 -2.31 5.53 6.87
C THR A 55 -2.61 4.12 6.41
N MET A 56 -2.07 3.71 5.24
CA MET A 56 -2.34 2.42 4.62
C MET A 56 -2.03 1.21 5.52
N GLY A 57 -1.04 1.30 6.41
CA GLY A 57 -0.73 0.24 7.37
C GLY A 57 -1.86 0.02 8.38
N LEU A 58 -2.39 1.09 8.96
CA LEU A 58 -3.53 1.03 9.87
C LEU A 58 -4.80 0.50 9.17
N ILE A 59 -5.04 0.98 7.95
CA ILE A 59 -6.17 0.52 7.14
C ILE A 59 -5.99 -0.97 6.81
N ALA A 60 -4.81 -1.41 6.39
CA ALA A 60 -4.55 -2.79 6.01
C ALA A 60 -4.68 -3.76 7.20
N THR A 61 -4.21 -3.40 8.39
CA THR A 61 -4.44 -4.19 9.62
C THR A 61 -5.94 -4.35 9.91
N ARG A 62 -6.73 -3.28 9.73
CA ARG A 62 -8.18 -3.38 9.91
C ARG A 62 -8.81 -4.27 8.85
N GLU A 63 -8.56 -4.00 7.57
CA GLU A 63 -9.29 -4.63 6.46
C GLU A 63 -8.85 -6.07 6.17
N PHE A 64 -7.55 -6.36 6.24
CA PHE A 64 -7.01 -7.64 5.78
C PHE A 64 -6.62 -8.59 6.90
N GLU A 65 -6.28 -8.07 8.09
CA GLU A 65 -5.92 -8.90 9.26
C GLU A 65 -7.09 -9.08 10.22
N MET A 66 -7.74 -7.99 10.66
CA MET A 66 -8.79 -8.06 11.68
C MET A 66 -10.13 -8.56 11.13
N TRP A 67 -10.56 -8.03 9.98
CA TRP A 67 -11.83 -8.40 9.34
C TRP A 67 -11.67 -9.33 8.14
N GLY A 68 -10.48 -9.35 7.55
CA GLY A 68 -10.12 -10.22 6.42
C GLY A 68 -9.39 -11.48 6.87
N ASP A 69 -8.86 -12.20 5.90
CA ASP A 69 -8.12 -13.46 6.04
C ASP A 69 -6.71 -13.41 5.43
N ASN A 70 -6.17 -12.20 5.23
CA ASN A 70 -4.86 -11.97 4.62
C ASN A 70 -3.95 -11.10 5.53
N PRO A 71 -3.54 -11.61 6.70
CA PRO A 71 -2.65 -10.91 7.61
C PRO A 71 -1.25 -10.66 7.01
N GLU A 72 -0.81 -11.48 6.06
CA GLU A 72 0.46 -11.30 5.36
C GLU A 72 0.45 -10.03 4.50
N LEU A 73 -0.65 -9.75 3.79
CA LEU A 73 -0.82 -8.50 3.04
C LEU A 73 -0.84 -7.29 3.98
N ALA A 74 -1.51 -7.40 5.13
CA ALA A 74 -1.50 -6.35 6.14
C ALA A 74 -0.09 -6.05 6.66
N ALA A 75 0.68 -7.10 6.96
CA ALA A 75 2.07 -6.98 7.40
C ALA A 75 2.95 -6.37 6.31
N LEU A 76 2.78 -6.78 5.04
CA LEU A 76 3.52 -6.24 3.91
C LEU A 76 3.27 -4.73 3.73
N ILE A 77 2.01 -4.30 3.72
CA ILE A 77 1.65 -2.88 3.59
C ILE A 77 2.20 -2.05 4.76
N ASN A 78 2.16 -2.60 5.99
CA ASN A 78 2.77 -1.96 7.16
C ASN A 78 4.29 -1.82 7.02
N GLN A 79 4.98 -2.83 6.51
CA GLN A 79 6.43 -2.76 6.25
C GLN A 79 6.76 -1.69 5.21
N ILE A 80 5.97 -1.59 4.14
CA ILE A 80 6.15 -0.57 3.11
C ILE A 80 5.96 0.82 3.74
N GLN A 81 4.87 1.06 4.48
CA GLN A 81 4.63 2.36 5.09
C GLN A 81 5.79 2.83 5.97
N ARG A 82 6.32 1.94 6.83
CA ARG A 82 7.46 2.25 7.71
C ARG A 82 8.73 2.62 6.98
N ALA A 83 8.88 2.25 5.71
CA ALA A 83 10.03 2.63 4.90
C ALA A 83 9.95 4.09 4.39
N PHE A 84 8.78 4.74 4.52
CA PHE A 84 8.50 6.12 4.08
C PHE A 84 8.18 7.07 5.26
N GLU A 85 8.37 6.61 6.49
CA GLU A 85 8.31 7.39 7.74
C GLU A 85 9.71 7.76 8.21
#